data_AF-A0A2N0V9M5-F1
#
_entry.id   AF-A0A2N0V9M5-F1
#
_cell.length_a   1.000
_cell.length_b   1.000
_cell.length_c   1.000
_cell.angle_alpha   90.00
_cell.angle_beta   90.00
_cell.angle_gamma   90.00
#
_symmetry.space_group_name_H-M   'P 1'
#
loop_
_entity.id
_entity.type
_entity.pdbx_description
1 polymer ?
#
loop_
_entity_poly.entity_id
_entity_poly.type
_entity_poly.pdbx_seq_one_letter_code
_entity_poly.pdbx_strand_id
1 'polypeptide(L)'
;MRVNRSSLVPTLLSLLAVVVFGCPIIYTVMYHPISRMASANPLYKELSKNAFMVMSAKVDLAAGRLISFDDAAGKLQISRIVGMPGDEVGFAAGILSVNGKPAGKYPQSALPNSTLIVPQQAVFYFPDFIPDTAESANPGTLANHLLAQSNINASVLYVFDQATSAAQHPELFVYGSALIVLYGLVFFGLGKRKERIVKPVYYLARISVGLNFAIWLLLGVIGLSLGYNAVMPAIYYAFVSWLTFFGLSVAAAGTTLVAIVIFAVLALFSDTEFAAKRLNS
;
A
#
# COMPACT_ATOMS: atom_id res chain seq x y z
N MET A 1 -26.33 34.99 5.32
CA MET A 1 -24.88 35.28 5.30
C MET A 1 -24.39 35.34 3.86
N ARG A 2 -23.98 36.51 3.35
CA ARG A 2 -23.32 36.59 2.04
C ARG A 2 -21.90 36.02 2.21
N VAL A 3 -21.61 34.89 1.59
CA VAL A 3 -20.24 34.38 1.47
C VAL A 3 -19.47 35.40 0.63
N ASN A 4 -18.46 36.04 1.22
CA ASN A 4 -17.61 36.98 0.50
C ASN A 4 -16.90 36.19 -0.61
N ARG A 5 -17.10 36.56 -1.90
CA ARG A 5 -16.51 35.80 -3.03
C ARG A 5 -14.97 35.70 -2.91
N SER A 6 -14.34 36.63 -2.21
CA SER A 6 -12.90 36.63 -1.89
C SER A 6 -12.46 35.49 -0.97
N SER A 7 -13.36 34.89 -0.17
CA SER A 7 -13.04 33.75 0.70
C SER A 7 -13.43 32.40 0.11
N LEU A 8 -14.24 32.38 -0.95
CA LEU A 8 -14.78 31.16 -1.54
C LEU A 8 -13.67 30.28 -2.16
N VAL A 9 -12.82 30.86 -3.02
CA VAL A 9 -11.72 30.12 -3.67
C VAL A 9 -10.68 29.61 -2.65
N PRO A 10 -10.18 30.43 -1.71
CA PRO A 10 -9.28 29.94 -0.65
C PRO A 10 -9.89 28.83 0.20
N THR A 11 -11.19 28.92 0.49
CA THR A 11 -11.91 27.91 1.27
C THR A 11 -12.06 26.59 0.50
N LEU A 12 -12.39 26.63 -0.78
CA LEU A 12 -12.45 25.44 -1.63
C LEU A 12 -11.08 24.77 -1.78
N LEU A 13 -10.02 25.54 -2.00
CA LEU A 13 -8.66 25.01 -2.05
C LEU A 13 -8.24 24.40 -0.70
N SER A 14 -8.68 24.97 0.43
CA SER A 14 -8.42 24.41 1.76
C SER A 14 -9.18 23.10 1.99
N LEU A 15 -10.41 22.97 1.51
CA LEU A 15 -11.15 21.70 1.53
C LEU A 15 -10.49 20.65 0.65
N LEU A 16 -10.02 21.03 -0.54
CA LEU A 16 -9.29 20.11 -1.41
C LEU A 16 -7.97 19.68 -0.76
N ALA A 17 -7.30 20.56 -0.01
CA ALA A 17 -6.12 20.19 0.77
C ALA A 17 -6.44 19.14 1.87
N VAL A 18 -7.62 19.21 2.50
CA VAL A 18 -8.07 18.16 3.44
C VAL A 18 -8.16 16.82 2.74
N VAL A 19 -8.76 16.77 1.54
CA VAL A 19 -8.93 15.52 0.79
C VAL A 19 -7.58 14.97 0.30
N VAL A 20 -6.74 15.83 -0.28
CA VAL A 20 -5.50 15.43 -0.95
C VAL A 20 -4.36 15.14 0.02
N PHE A 21 -4.29 15.88 1.13
CA PHE A 21 -3.21 15.78 2.09
C PHE A 21 -3.69 15.27 3.46
N GLY A 22 -4.90 15.62 3.91
CA GLY A 22 -5.38 15.24 5.24
C GLY A 22 -5.89 13.79 5.35
N CYS A 23 -6.57 13.27 4.33
CA CYS A 23 -7.24 11.97 4.38
C CYS A 23 -6.38 10.72 4.07
N PRO A 24 -5.34 10.76 3.21
CA PRO A 24 -4.67 9.54 2.76
C PRO A 24 -4.07 8.67 3.88
N ILE A 25 -3.37 9.24 4.88
CA ILE A 25 -2.83 8.43 5.98
C ILE A 25 -3.95 7.81 6.80
N ILE A 26 -4.96 8.61 7.15
CA ILE A 26 -6.08 8.15 8.00
C ILE A 26 -6.77 6.97 7.34
N TYR A 27 -7.03 7.06 6.04
CA TYR A 27 -7.57 5.96 5.27
C TYR A 27 -6.63 4.75 5.26
N THR A 28 -5.34 4.95 5.02
CA THR A 28 -4.39 3.83 4.91
C THR A 28 -4.23 3.09 6.23
N VAL A 29 -4.11 3.80 7.35
CA VAL A 29 -4.05 3.17 8.69
C VAL A 29 -5.30 2.35 8.99
N MET A 30 -6.47 2.78 8.51
CA MET A 30 -7.74 2.08 8.76
C MET A 30 -8.00 0.92 7.79
N TYR A 31 -7.56 1.01 6.53
CA TYR A 31 -8.00 0.10 5.47
C TYR A 31 -6.85 -0.68 4.79
N HIS A 32 -5.61 -0.26 4.98
CA HIS A 32 -4.45 -0.85 4.32
C HIS A 32 -3.30 -1.13 5.31
N PRO A 33 -3.45 -2.14 6.19
CA PRO A 33 -2.46 -2.42 7.22
C PRO A 33 -1.11 -2.82 6.62
N ILE A 34 -0.04 -2.40 7.31
CA ILE A 34 1.33 -2.84 7.00
C ILE A 34 1.67 -4.00 7.90
N SER A 35 2.30 -5.02 7.32
CA SER A 35 2.98 -6.05 8.10
C SER A 35 4.41 -6.25 7.61
N ARG A 36 5.29 -6.58 8.56
CA ARG A 36 6.64 -7.07 8.31
C ARG A 36 6.61 -8.59 8.46
N MET A 37 7.00 -9.32 7.41
CA MET A 37 7.31 -10.73 7.54
C MET A 37 8.55 -11.08 6.72
N ALA A 38 9.26 -12.11 7.19
CA ALA A 38 10.28 -12.83 6.44
C ALA A 38 9.63 -14.11 5.88
N SER A 39 9.44 -14.17 4.57
CA SER A 39 9.17 -15.43 3.86
C SER A 39 10.46 -16.23 3.74
N ALA A 40 10.41 -17.56 3.87
CA ALA A 40 11.59 -18.41 3.70
C ALA A 40 11.97 -18.66 2.22
N ASN A 41 11.47 -17.86 1.26
CA ASN A 41 11.59 -18.11 -0.19
C ASN A 41 12.69 -17.26 -0.88
N PRO A 42 13.68 -17.87 -1.57
CA PRO A 42 14.68 -17.14 -2.37
C PRO A 42 14.20 -16.68 -3.77
N LEU A 43 13.09 -17.24 -4.31
CA LEU A 43 12.46 -16.80 -5.57
C LEU A 43 11.60 -15.54 -5.39
N TYR A 44 11.09 -15.31 -4.18
CA TYR A 44 10.55 -14.01 -3.74
C TYR A 44 11.58 -13.37 -2.82
N LYS A 45 12.74 -13.04 -3.41
CA LYS A 45 13.83 -12.26 -2.78
C LYS A 45 13.31 -11.07 -1.98
N GLU A 46 12.18 -10.52 -2.41
CA GLU A 46 11.53 -9.39 -1.78
C GLU A 46 10.91 -9.69 -0.43
N LEU A 47 10.33 -10.88 -0.24
CA LEU A 47 9.65 -11.27 1.00
C LEU A 47 10.61 -11.83 2.06
N SER A 48 11.82 -12.26 1.69
CA SER A 48 12.74 -13.00 2.58
C SER A 48 13.70 -12.15 3.41
N LYS A 49 13.68 -10.82 3.26
CA LYS A 49 14.65 -9.91 3.91
C LYS A 49 13.99 -8.63 4.42
N ASN A 50 13.18 -8.72 5.46
CA ASN A 50 12.50 -7.54 6.06
C ASN A 50 11.64 -6.78 5.04
N ALA A 51 10.85 -7.52 4.28
CA ALA A 51 9.90 -6.96 3.33
C ALA A 51 8.80 -6.17 4.03
N PHE A 52 8.35 -5.12 3.38
CA PHE A 52 7.15 -4.40 3.79
C PHE A 52 6.02 -4.75 2.83
N MET A 53 4.89 -5.15 3.39
CA MET A 53 3.70 -5.45 2.60
C MET A 53 2.63 -4.40 2.86
N VAL A 54 2.07 -3.86 1.78
CA VAL A 54 0.84 -3.08 1.84
C VAL A 54 -0.30 -4.02 1.53
N MET A 55 -1.17 -4.22 2.51
CA MET A 55 -2.34 -5.09 2.37
C MET A 55 -3.61 -4.25 2.20
N SER A 56 -4.68 -4.82 1.67
CA SER A 56 -6.01 -4.22 1.63
C SER A 56 -6.98 -5.09 2.40
N ALA A 57 -7.71 -4.48 3.34
CA ALA A 57 -8.80 -5.15 4.04
C ALA A 57 -9.95 -5.57 3.10
N LYS A 58 -10.02 -4.97 1.89
CA LYS A 58 -10.89 -5.46 0.83
C LYS A 58 -10.20 -6.64 0.14
N VAL A 59 -10.68 -7.84 0.44
CA VAL A 59 -10.15 -9.08 -0.14
C VAL A 59 -10.55 -9.18 -1.62
N ASP A 60 -9.56 -9.19 -2.50
CA ASP A 60 -9.67 -9.52 -3.92
C ASP A 60 -9.37 -11.01 -4.12
N LEU A 61 -10.43 -11.80 -4.34
CA LEU A 61 -10.33 -13.25 -4.54
C LEU A 61 -10.12 -13.56 -6.02
N ALA A 62 -8.85 -13.75 -6.40
CA ALA A 62 -8.49 -14.20 -7.74
C ALA A 62 -7.25 -15.09 -7.70
N ALA A 63 -7.18 -16.05 -8.62
CA ALA A 63 -5.98 -16.87 -8.81
C ALA A 63 -4.76 -15.97 -9.08
N GLY A 64 -3.63 -16.32 -8.47
CA GLY A 64 -2.40 -15.55 -8.51
C GLY A 64 -2.33 -14.39 -7.50
N ARG A 65 -3.40 -14.06 -6.76
CA ARG A 65 -3.35 -13.04 -5.71
C ARG A 65 -2.64 -13.55 -4.46
N LEU A 66 -1.87 -12.66 -3.83
CA LEU A 66 -1.32 -12.87 -2.50
C LEU A 66 -2.37 -12.45 -1.45
N ILE A 67 -2.53 -13.27 -0.43
CA ILE A 67 -3.48 -13.07 0.66
C ILE A 67 -2.79 -13.25 2.01
N SER A 68 -3.38 -12.64 3.03
CA SER A 68 -3.02 -12.84 4.42
C SER A 68 -4.14 -13.52 5.21
N PHE A 69 -3.75 -14.35 6.16
CA PHE A 69 -4.64 -15.05 7.09
C PHE A 69 -3.85 -15.44 8.34
N ASP A 70 -4.53 -15.75 9.44
CA ASP A 70 -3.86 -16.28 10.62
C ASP A 70 -3.94 -17.82 10.61
N ASP A 71 -2.83 -18.49 10.94
CA ASP A 71 -2.85 -19.93 11.14
C ASP A 71 -3.56 -20.33 12.44
N ALA A 72 -3.66 -21.64 12.70
CA ALA A 72 -4.31 -22.16 13.91
C ALA A 72 -3.64 -21.71 15.22
N ALA A 73 -2.37 -21.26 15.18
CA ALA A 73 -1.66 -20.71 16.33
C ALA A 73 -1.83 -19.17 16.45
N GLY A 74 -2.64 -18.56 15.59
CA GLY A 74 -2.85 -17.11 15.54
C GLY A 74 -1.67 -16.34 14.94
N LYS A 75 -0.77 -17.03 14.22
CA LYS A 75 0.36 -16.39 13.56
C LYS A 75 -0.04 -16.00 12.14
N LEU A 76 0.24 -14.75 11.78
CA LEU A 76 0.02 -14.24 10.43
C LEU A 76 0.81 -15.06 9.41
N GLN A 77 0.12 -15.48 8.35
CA GLN A 77 0.64 -16.18 7.18
C GLN A 77 0.34 -15.37 5.92
N ILE A 78 1.22 -15.49 4.92
CA ILE A 78 1.04 -14.91 3.59
C ILE A 78 1.22 -16.01 2.56
N SER A 79 0.26 -16.15 1.66
CA SER A 79 0.35 -17.15 0.58
C SER A 79 -0.38 -16.72 -0.68
N ARG A 80 -0.16 -17.46 -1.77
CA ARG A 80 -0.78 -17.20 -3.06
C ARG A 80 -2.00 -18.08 -3.25
N ILE A 81 -3.10 -17.49 -3.73
CA ILE A 81 -4.24 -18.25 -4.24
C ILE A 81 -3.82 -18.94 -5.53
N VAL A 82 -3.88 -20.26 -5.57
CA VAL A 82 -3.56 -21.04 -6.76
C VAL A 82 -4.81 -21.63 -7.41
N GLY A 83 -5.80 -22.04 -6.61
CA GLY A 83 -7.08 -22.57 -7.10
C GLY A 83 -8.28 -21.82 -6.51
N MET A 84 -9.28 -21.59 -7.36
CA MET A 84 -10.56 -20.96 -7.03
C MET A 84 -11.65 -22.02 -6.81
N PRO A 85 -12.78 -21.66 -6.17
CA PRO A 85 -13.97 -22.51 -6.09
C PRO A 85 -14.29 -23.29 -7.38
N GLY A 86 -14.37 -24.61 -7.28
CA GLY A 86 -14.68 -25.50 -8.40
C GLY A 86 -13.47 -25.94 -9.24
N ASP A 87 -12.29 -25.38 -9.03
CA ASP A 87 -11.07 -25.87 -9.68
C ASP A 87 -10.67 -27.25 -9.17
N GLU A 88 -10.13 -28.09 -10.05
CA GLU A 88 -9.44 -29.31 -9.69
C GLU A 88 -7.95 -29.02 -9.49
N VAL A 89 -7.47 -29.23 -8.26
CA VAL A 89 -6.06 -29.10 -7.91
C VAL A 89 -5.45 -30.49 -7.80
N GLY A 90 -4.37 -30.74 -8.54
CA GLY A 90 -3.63 -32.00 -8.50
C GLY A 90 -2.18 -31.77 -8.13
N PHE A 91 -1.61 -32.67 -7.34
CA PHE A 91 -0.18 -32.73 -7.09
C PHE A 91 0.36 -34.10 -7.49
N ALA A 92 1.37 -34.12 -8.35
CA ALA A 92 2.01 -35.35 -8.79
C ALA A 92 3.49 -35.12 -9.11
N ALA A 93 4.37 -35.98 -8.59
CA ALA A 93 5.81 -35.96 -8.88
C ALA A 93 6.46 -34.57 -8.72
N GLY A 94 6.09 -33.85 -7.65
CA GLY A 94 6.62 -32.51 -7.39
C GLY A 94 6.01 -31.41 -8.28
N ILE A 95 4.90 -31.66 -8.98
CA ILE A 95 4.23 -30.68 -9.83
C ILE A 95 2.83 -30.42 -9.27
N LEU A 96 2.54 -29.16 -8.99
CA LEU A 96 1.19 -28.68 -8.69
C LEU A 96 0.51 -28.30 -10.01
N SER A 97 -0.73 -28.73 -10.17
CA SER A 97 -1.55 -28.48 -11.35
C SER A 97 -2.94 -28.00 -10.96
N VAL A 98 -3.54 -27.18 -11.83
CA VAL A 98 -4.91 -26.66 -11.70
C VAL A 98 -5.63 -26.95 -13.01
N ASN A 99 -6.75 -27.68 -12.95
CA ASN A 99 -7.53 -28.14 -14.10
C ASN A 99 -6.64 -28.81 -15.16
N GLY A 100 -5.74 -29.69 -14.70
CA GLY A 100 -4.79 -30.43 -15.56
C GLY A 100 -3.63 -29.61 -16.13
N LYS A 101 -3.53 -28.30 -15.85
CA LYS A 101 -2.42 -27.44 -16.31
C LYS A 101 -1.39 -27.24 -15.20
N PRO A 102 -0.08 -27.28 -15.50
CA PRO A 102 0.94 -27.05 -14.49
C PRO A 102 0.86 -25.61 -13.95
N ALA A 103 0.75 -25.48 -12.63
CA ALA A 103 0.69 -24.22 -11.90
C ALA A 103 2.00 -23.91 -11.15
N GLY A 104 2.76 -24.94 -10.74
CA GLY A 104 4.03 -24.76 -10.05
C GLY A 104 4.85 -26.05 -9.94
N LYS A 105 6.15 -25.92 -9.67
CA LYS A 105 7.08 -27.04 -9.47
C LYS A 105 7.69 -26.95 -8.08
N TYR A 106 7.55 -28.03 -7.32
CA TYR A 106 7.96 -28.21 -5.93
C TYR A 106 8.66 -29.56 -5.77
N PRO A 107 9.84 -29.75 -6.39
CA PRO A 107 10.53 -31.04 -6.43
C PRO A 107 10.95 -31.56 -5.05
N GLN A 108 11.05 -30.68 -4.06
CA GLN A 108 11.42 -31.00 -2.67
C GLN A 108 10.21 -31.23 -1.75
N SER A 109 8.98 -31.03 -2.24
CA SER A 109 7.78 -31.22 -1.43
C SER A 109 7.49 -32.70 -1.22
N ALA A 110 7.21 -33.08 0.02
CA ALA A 110 6.81 -34.43 0.40
C ALA A 110 5.28 -34.67 0.28
N LEU A 111 4.54 -33.79 -0.39
CA LEU A 111 3.10 -33.93 -0.59
C LEU A 111 2.78 -35.23 -1.36
N PRO A 112 1.78 -36.00 -0.91
CA PRO A 112 1.37 -37.22 -1.59
C PRO A 112 0.71 -36.91 -2.93
N ASN A 113 0.89 -37.81 -3.90
CA ASN A 113 0.19 -37.74 -5.17
C ASN A 113 -1.33 -37.78 -4.92
N SER A 114 -2.04 -36.72 -5.27
CA SER A 114 -3.46 -36.58 -4.98
C SER A 114 -4.13 -35.50 -5.83
N THR A 115 -5.45 -35.55 -5.89
CA THR A 115 -6.30 -34.55 -6.53
C THR A 115 -7.41 -34.12 -5.58
N LEU A 116 -7.84 -32.87 -5.69
CA LEU A 116 -8.83 -32.25 -4.82
C LEU A 116 -9.63 -31.21 -5.60
N ILE A 117 -10.95 -31.23 -5.48
CA ILE A 117 -11.81 -30.15 -5.98
C ILE A 117 -11.90 -29.07 -4.90
N VAL A 118 -11.65 -27.81 -5.26
CA VAL A 118 -11.76 -26.68 -4.33
C VAL A 118 -13.24 -26.42 -3.99
N PRO A 119 -13.63 -26.48 -2.70
CA PRO A 119 -15.01 -26.22 -2.29
C PRO A 119 -15.47 -24.79 -2.58
N GLN A 120 -16.79 -24.60 -2.70
CA GLN A 120 -17.40 -23.30 -3.07
C GLN A 120 -17.05 -22.13 -2.15
N GLN A 121 -16.82 -22.40 -0.86
CA GLN A 121 -16.54 -21.39 0.17
C GLN A 121 -15.05 -21.33 0.55
N ALA A 122 -14.18 -21.94 -0.25
CA ALA A 122 -12.75 -22.00 0.01
C ALA A 122 -11.95 -21.51 -1.19
N VAL A 123 -10.68 -21.22 -0.95
CA VAL A 123 -9.65 -21.11 -1.96
C VAL A 123 -8.57 -22.13 -1.66
N PHE A 124 -7.89 -22.60 -2.69
CA PHE A 124 -6.67 -23.37 -2.51
C PHE A 124 -5.49 -22.41 -2.53
N TYR A 125 -4.82 -22.27 -1.39
CA TYR A 125 -3.61 -21.48 -1.28
C TYR A 125 -2.41 -22.40 -1.27
N PHE A 126 -1.34 -22.01 -1.93
CA PHE A 126 -0.12 -22.79 -1.88
C PHE A 126 1.09 -21.87 -1.75
N PRO A 127 2.02 -22.17 -0.83
CA PRO A 127 3.19 -21.34 -0.69
C PRO A 127 3.99 -21.39 -1.99
N ASP A 128 4.54 -20.25 -2.37
CA ASP A 128 5.38 -20.15 -3.57
C ASP A 128 6.70 -20.97 -3.43
N PHE A 129 7.05 -21.40 -2.22
CA PHE A 129 8.19 -22.27 -1.90
C PHE A 129 7.99 -22.98 -0.57
N ILE A 130 8.54 -24.18 -0.44
CA ILE A 130 8.56 -24.98 0.79
C ILE A 130 10.03 -25.13 1.19
N PRO A 131 10.49 -24.57 2.33
CA PRO A 131 11.86 -24.71 2.77
C PRO A 131 12.19 -26.17 3.14
N ASP A 132 13.41 -26.57 2.83
CA ASP A 132 13.87 -27.95 2.92
C ASP A 132 13.91 -28.51 4.36
N THR A 133 13.56 -29.79 4.47
CA THR A 133 13.82 -30.77 5.56
C THR A 133 13.10 -30.71 6.91
N ALA A 134 12.44 -29.62 7.34
CA ALA A 134 11.76 -29.64 8.66
C ALA A 134 10.26 -30.06 8.63
N GLU A 135 9.60 -30.05 7.46
CA GLU A 135 8.24 -30.59 7.29
C GLU A 135 8.22 -32.13 7.12
N SER A 136 9.39 -32.77 7.09
CA SER A 136 9.55 -34.20 6.76
C SER A 136 9.00 -35.17 7.81
N ALA A 137 8.57 -34.69 8.98
CA ALA A 137 8.04 -35.55 10.04
C ALA A 137 6.54 -35.85 9.87
N ASN A 138 5.80 -35.02 9.12
CA ASN A 138 4.39 -35.25 8.85
C ASN A 138 3.97 -34.51 7.56
N PRO A 139 4.05 -35.17 6.39
CA PRO A 139 3.69 -34.52 5.14
C PRO A 139 2.21 -34.13 5.18
N GLY A 140 1.93 -32.84 4.94
CA GLY A 140 0.55 -32.37 4.80
C GLY A 140 -0.18 -33.06 3.65
N THR A 141 -1.46 -32.73 3.48
CA THR A 141 -2.26 -33.13 2.33
C THR A 141 -2.73 -31.88 1.59
N LEU A 142 -3.22 -32.03 0.34
CA LEU A 142 -3.84 -30.90 -0.38
C LEU A 142 -5.01 -30.28 0.42
N ALA A 143 -5.70 -31.04 1.25
CA ALA A 143 -6.78 -30.52 2.10
C ALA A 143 -6.27 -29.52 3.16
N ASN A 144 -5.03 -29.65 3.63
CA ASN A 144 -4.42 -28.69 4.57
C ASN A 144 -4.19 -27.30 3.95
N HIS A 145 -4.24 -27.22 2.62
CA HIS A 145 -4.05 -26.01 1.82
C HIS A 145 -5.38 -25.39 1.34
N LEU A 146 -6.51 -25.87 1.86
CA LEU A 146 -7.79 -25.20 1.71
C LEU A 146 -7.95 -24.14 2.80
N LEU A 147 -8.27 -22.92 2.39
CA LEU A 147 -8.60 -21.82 3.29
C LEU A 147 -10.02 -21.36 3.02
N ALA A 148 -10.85 -21.37 4.05
CA ALA A 148 -12.18 -20.76 3.96
C ALA A 148 -12.04 -19.28 3.60
N GLN A 149 -12.84 -18.79 2.66
CA GLN A 149 -12.78 -17.39 2.22
C GLN A 149 -13.02 -16.41 3.38
N SER A 150 -13.81 -16.83 4.38
CA SER A 150 -14.06 -16.07 5.61
C SER A 150 -12.84 -15.89 6.51
N ASN A 151 -11.81 -16.72 6.34
CA ASN A 151 -10.59 -16.70 7.16
C ASN A 151 -9.49 -15.86 6.50
N ILE A 152 -9.77 -15.24 5.35
CA ILE A 152 -8.83 -14.35 4.67
C ILE A 152 -8.95 -12.96 5.29
N ASN A 153 -7.85 -12.48 5.86
CA ASN A 153 -7.80 -11.19 6.54
C ASN A 153 -7.65 -10.03 5.56
N ALA A 154 -6.80 -10.17 4.53
CA ALA A 154 -6.52 -9.13 3.56
C ALA A 154 -5.90 -9.67 2.26
N SER A 155 -5.93 -8.85 1.20
CA SER A 155 -5.14 -9.09 -0.02
C SER A 155 -3.86 -8.25 -0.01
N VAL A 156 -2.73 -8.82 -0.40
CA VAL A 156 -1.47 -8.09 -0.51
C VAL A 156 -1.46 -7.32 -1.83
N LEU A 157 -1.37 -6.00 -1.76
CA LEU A 157 -1.34 -5.11 -2.93
C LEU A 157 0.08 -4.93 -3.45
N TYR A 158 1.02 -4.71 -2.55
CA TYR A 158 2.40 -4.42 -2.87
C TYR A 158 3.35 -5.09 -1.88
N VAL A 159 4.47 -5.57 -2.41
CA VAL A 159 5.61 -6.05 -1.63
C VAL A 159 6.76 -5.12 -1.93
N PHE A 160 7.43 -4.64 -0.88
CA PHE A 160 8.62 -3.80 -0.99
C PHE A 160 9.79 -4.51 -0.33
N ASP A 161 10.70 -5.03 -1.15
CA ASP A 161 12.06 -5.32 -0.72
C ASP A 161 12.83 -4.02 -0.62
N GLN A 162 13.59 -3.85 0.45
CA GLN A 162 14.45 -2.70 0.58
C GLN A 162 15.59 -2.66 -0.46
N ALA A 163 16.20 -3.80 -0.76
CA ALA A 163 17.33 -3.87 -1.69
C ALA A 163 16.86 -3.83 -3.15
N THR A 164 15.74 -4.50 -3.45
CA THR A 164 15.22 -4.62 -4.80
C THR A 164 14.36 -3.42 -5.20
N SER A 165 13.51 -2.87 -4.30
CA SER A 165 12.67 -1.70 -4.64
C SER A 165 13.49 -0.43 -4.86
N ALA A 166 14.56 -0.22 -4.08
CA ALA A 166 15.44 0.94 -4.28
C ALA A 166 16.24 0.86 -5.59
N ALA A 167 16.52 -0.36 -6.08
CA ALA A 167 17.22 -0.59 -7.35
C ALA A 167 16.27 -0.58 -8.56
N GLN A 168 15.05 -1.09 -8.42
CA GLN A 168 14.08 -1.21 -9.51
C GLN A 168 13.21 0.03 -9.67
N HIS A 169 12.91 0.74 -8.58
CA HIS A 169 12.02 1.91 -8.56
C HIS A 169 12.59 3.09 -7.75
N PRO A 170 13.82 3.57 -8.06
CA PRO A 170 14.43 4.70 -7.36
C PRO A 170 13.58 5.98 -7.42
N GLU A 171 12.74 6.12 -8.45
CA GLU A 171 11.82 7.24 -8.62
C GLU A 171 10.77 7.34 -7.52
N LEU A 172 10.29 6.22 -6.96
CA LEU A 172 9.24 6.27 -5.93
C LEU A 172 9.77 6.87 -4.61
N PHE A 173 11.08 6.77 -4.35
CA PHE A 173 11.70 7.47 -3.21
C PHE A 173 11.72 8.98 -3.44
N VAL A 174 12.06 9.41 -4.65
CA VAL A 174 12.03 10.82 -5.04
C VAL A 174 10.61 11.35 -4.92
N TYR A 175 9.62 10.59 -5.37
CA TYR A 175 8.21 10.98 -5.30
C TYR A 175 7.69 11.06 -3.87
N GLY A 176 8.00 10.08 -3.02
CA GLY A 176 7.65 10.13 -1.60
C GLY A 176 8.33 11.28 -0.87
N SER A 177 9.61 11.56 -1.16
CA SER A 177 10.32 12.71 -0.59
C SER A 177 9.73 14.05 -1.05
N ALA A 178 9.40 14.17 -2.34
CA ALA A 178 8.73 15.34 -2.89
C ALA A 178 7.35 15.54 -2.24
N LEU A 179 6.60 14.46 -1.99
CA LEU A 179 5.32 14.52 -1.31
C LEU A 179 5.46 15.11 0.11
N ILE A 180 6.46 14.71 0.89
CA ILE A 180 6.73 15.27 2.23
C ILE A 180 6.99 16.78 2.16
N VAL A 181 7.77 17.24 1.17
CA VAL A 181 8.01 18.67 0.94
C VAL A 181 6.71 19.40 0.59
N LEU A 182 5.87 18.81 -0.26
CA LEU A 182 4.57 19.39 -0.64
C LEU A 182 3.62 19.50 0.57
N TYR A 183 3.61 18.51 1.45
CA TYR A 183 2.89 18.58 2.74
C TYR A 183 3.32 19.79 3.55
N GLY A 184 4.64 20.01 3.69
CA GLY A 184 5.18 21.17 4.40
C GLY A 184 4.76 22.49 3.73
N LEU A 185 4.90 22.59 2.41
CA LEU A 185 4.51 23.77 1.64
C LEU A 185 3.02 24.11 1.80
N VAL A 186 2.13 23.13 1.63
CA VAL A 186 0.68 23.31 1.80
C VAL A 186 0.35 23.68 3.24
N PHE A 187 0.98 23.03 4.22
CA PHE A 187 0.83 23.39 5.62
C PHE A 187 1.17 24.87 5.81
N PHE A 188 2.43 25.30 5.59
CA PHE A 188 2.84 26.69 5.79
C PHE A 188 2.00 27.69 4.97
N GLY A 189 1.60 27.33 3.75
CA GLY A 189 0.70 28.11 2.90
C GLY A 189 -0.66 28.37 3.55
N LEU A 190 -1.29 27.36 4.14
CA LEU A 190 -2.55 27.51 4.90
C LEU A 190 -2.38 28.50 6.06
N GLY A 191 -1.24 28.45 6.77
CA GLY A 191 -0.94 29.34 7.89
C GLY A 191 -0.93 30.83 7.51
N LYS A 192 -0.36 31.16 6.35
CA LYS A 192 -0.32 32.54 5.82
C LYS A 192 -1.71 33.08 5.44
N ARG A 193 -2.72 32.20 5.31
CA ARG A 193 -4.05 32.53 4.76
C ARG A 193 -5.19 32.38 5.76
N LYS A 194 -4.87 32.24 7.05
CA LYS A 194 -5.83 32.06 8.15
C LYS A 194 -7.02 33.02 8.10
N GLU A 195 -6.80 34.27 7.74
CA GLU A 195 -7.83 35.32 7.75
C GLU A 195 -8.76 35.29 6.53
N ARG A 196 -8.36 34.60 5.45
CA ARG A 196 -9.10 34.54 4.17
C ARG A 196 -9.94 33.27 4.02
N ILE A 197 -9.76 32.31 4.92
CA ILE A 197 -10.43 31.01 4.90
C ILE A 197 -11.52 31.01 5.98
N VAL A 198 -12.66 30.37 5.69
CA VAL A 198 -13.70 30.15 6.69
C VAL A 198 -13.12 29.38 7.89
N LYS A 199 -13.21 29.97 9.10
CA LYS A 199 -12.50 29.50 10.31
C LYS A 199 -12.61 27.97 10.54
N PRO A 200 -13.81 27.34 10.54
CA PRO A 200 -13.91 25.89 10.66
C PRO A 200 -13.08 25.10 9.64
N VAL A 201 -13.14 25.50 8.37
CA VAL A 201 -12.39 24.87 7.27
C VAL A 201 -10.89 25.06 7.46
N TYR A 202 -10.47 26.25 7.87
CA TYR A 202 -9.06 26.53 8.17
C TYR A 202 -8.52 25.58 9.25
N TYR A 203 -9.22 25.45 10.38
CA TYR A 203 -8.76 24.58 11.47
C TYR A 203 -8.76 23.11 11.06
N LEU A 204 -9.80 22.65 10.34
CA LEU A 204 -9.85 21.29 9.80
C LEU A 204 -8.67 21.00 8.88
N ALA A 205 -8.40 21.88 7.90
CA ALA A 205 -7.29 21.76 6.97
C ALA A 205 -5.94 21.79 7.70
N ARG A 206 -5.76 22.74 8.62
CA ARG A 206 -4.50 22.91 9.35
C ARG A 206 -4.17 21.72 10.23
N ILE A 207 -5.17 21.17 10.95
CA ILE A 207 -4.98 20.01 11.83
C ILE A 207 -4.75 18.75 10.99
N SER A 208 -5.59 18.48 10.00
CA SER A 208 -5.46 17.26 9.19
C SER A 208 -4.16 17.21 8.39
N VAL A 209 -3.82 18.28 7.66
CA VAL A 209 -2.56 18.38 6.90
C VAL A 209 -1.37 18.40 7.85
N GLY A 210 -1.46 19.12 8.97
CA GLY A 210 -0.39 19.22 9.96
C GLY A 210 -0.07 17.90 10.64
N LEU A 211 -1.10 17.12 11.02
CA LEU A 211 -0.93 15.79 11.60
C LEU A 211 -0.26 14.85 10.61
N ASN A 212 -0.73 14.83 9.36
CA ASN A 212 -0.12 14.00 8.31
C ASN A 212 1.34 14.40 8.06
N PHE A 213 1.61 15.70 7.96
CA PHE A 213 2.99 16.21 7.80
C PHE A 213 3.89 15.81 8.97
N ALA A 214 3.40 15.92 10.21
CA ALA A 214 4.17 15.54 11.40
C ALA A 214 4.45 14.04 11.45
N ILE A 215 3.48 13.19 11.12
CA ILE A 215 3.65 11.74 11.03
C ILE A 215 4.73 11.40 9.99
N TRP A 216 4.67 12.01 8.81
CA TRP A 216 5.65 11.75 7.76
C TRP A 216 7.04 12.27 8.08
N LEU A 217 7.13 13.46 8.68
CA LEU A 217 8.39 14.01 9.16
C LEU A 217 9.00 13.09 10.22
N LEU A 218 8.19 12.61 11.17
CA LEU A 218 8.63 11.68 12.20
C LEU A 218 9.10 10.36 11.59
N LEU A 219 8.35 9.78 10.65
CA LEU A 219 8.74 8.54 9.97
C LEU A 219 10.03 8.71 9.16
N GLY A 220 10.20 9.86 8.49
CA GLY A 220 11.45 10.21 7.79
C GLY A 220 12.64 10.34 8.75
N VAL A 221 12.46 11.05 9.88
CA VAL A 221 13.51 11.26 10.89
C VAL A 221 13.87 9.95 11.61
N ILE A 222 12.89 9.16 12.06
CA ILE A 222 13.10 7.83 12.64
C ILE A 222 13.82 6.93 11.65
N GLY A 223 13.41 6.99 10.38
CA GLY A 223 14.12 6.35 9.29
C GLY A 223 15.60 6.74 9.30
N LEU A 224 15.92 8.04 9.30
CA LEU A 224 17.30 8.53 9.21
C LEU A 224 18.12 8.09 10.42
N SER A 225 17.54 8.12 11.62
CA SER A 225 18.17 7.69 12.87
C SER A 225 18.43 6.19 12.94
N LEU A 226 17.59 5.37 12.31
CA LEU A 226 17.76 3.92 12.20
C LEU A 226 18.54 3.49 10.94
N GLY A 227 19.05 4.46 10.18
CA GLY A 227 19.82 4.27 8.95
C GLY A 227 18.96 4.18 7.68
N TYR A 228 19.62 4.26 6.52
CA TYR A 228 18.98 4.21 5.19
C TYR A 228 18.03 3.00 5.01
N ASN A 229 18.34 1.91 5.72
CA ASN A 229 17.58 0.66 5.83
C ASN A 229 16.27 0.78 6.65
N ALA A 230 15.87 1.97 7.08
CA ALA A 230 14.56 2.21 7.70
C ALA A 230 13.82 3.38 7.05
N VAL A 231 14.54 4.34 6.46
CA VAL A 231 13.98 5.49 5.73
C VAL A 231 13.20 5.05 4.50
N MET A 232 13.84 4.22 3.67
CA MET A 232 13.33 3.87 2.35
C MET A 232 11.92 3.28 2.39
N PRO A 233 11.65 2.25 3.22
CA PRO A 233 10.32 1.65 3.29
C PRO A 233 9.24 2.61 3.78
N ALA A 234 9.56 3.51 4.70
CA ALA A 234 8.60 4.47 5.22
C ALA A 234 8.17 5.47 4.14
N ILE A 235 9.09 5.91 3.29
CA ILE A 235 8.83 6.85 2.19
C ILE A 235 8.11 6.17 1.03
N TYR A 236 8.51 4.95 0.65
CA TYR A 236 7.76 4.15 -0.34
C TYR A 236 6.34 3.87 0.16
N TYR A 237 6.20 3.48 1.42
CA TYR A 237 4.90 3.28 2.04
C TYR A 237 4.04 4.54 1.95
N ALA A 238 4.58 5.71 2.32
CA ALA A 238 3.85 6.96 2.27
C ALA A 238 3.26 7.24 0.87
N PHE A 239 4.08 7.05 -0.14
CA PHE A 239 3.71 7.31 -1.51
C PHE A 239 2.67 6.29 -2.04
N VAL A 240 2.87 5.01 -1.75
CA VAL A 240 1.97 3.94 -2.20
C VAL A 240 0.63 3.98 -1.47
N SER A 241 0.65 4.32 -0.18
CA SER A 241 -0.55 4.61 0.61
C SER A 241 -1.37 5.73 -0.02
N TRP A 242 -0.69 6.80 -0.40
CA TRP A 242 -1.30 7.94 -1.05
C TRP A 242 -1.90 7.57 -2.41
N LEU A 243 -1.19 6.80 -3.25
CA LEU A 243 -1.73 6.30 -4.52
C LEU A 243 -2.96 5.41 -4.31
N THR A 244 -2.91 4.51 -3.33
CA THR A 244 -3.97 3.55 -3.04
C THR A 244 -5.25 4.24 -2.58
N PHE A 245 -5.14 5.32 -1.77
CA PHE A 245 -6.30 6.14 -1.39
C PHE A 245 -7.07 6.68 -2.61
N PHE A 246 -6.36 7.03 -3.67
CA PHE A 246 -6.96 7.51 -4.92
C PHE A 246 -7.28 6.40 -5.93
N GLY A 247 -7.05 5.13 -5.59
CA GLY A 247 -7.23 4.01 -6.51
C GLY A 247 -6.24 4.01 -7.68
N LEU A 248 -5.08 4.64 -7.50
CA LEU A 248 -4.07 4.81 -8.54
C LEU A 248 -2.99 3.73 -8.45
N SER A 249 -2.50 3.30 -9.61
CA SER A 249 -1.39 2.36 -9.71
C SER A 249 -0.05 3.09 -9.62
N VAL A 250 1.01 2.33 -9.33
CA VAL A 250 2.40 2.82 -9.39
C VAL A 250 2.76 3.35 -10.78
N ALA A 251 2.19 2.80 -11.86
CA ALA A 251 2.40 3.31 -13.21
C ALA A 251 1.85 4.74 -13.41
N ALA A 252 0.84 5.15 -12.62
CA ALA A 252 0.29 6.50 -12.62
C ALA A 252 1.01 7.46 -11.66
N ALA A 253 2.07 7.01 -10.97
CA ALA A 253 2.80 7.77 -9.96
C ALA A 253 3.29 9.13 -10.46
N GLY A 254 3.97 9.13 -11.62
CA GLY A 254 4.59 10.33 -12.18
C GLY A 254 3.58 11.41 -12.58
N THR A 255 2.52 11.04 -13.31
CA THR A 255 1.44 11.96 -13.70
C THR A 255 0.71 12.52 -12.48
N THR A 256 0.56 11.70 -11.45
CA THR A 256 -0.14 12.13 -10.25
C THR A 256 0.70 13.09 -9.40
N LEU A 257 2.01 12.86 -9.27
CA LEU A 257 2.89 13.81 -8.58
C LEU A 257 2.84 15.19 -9.24
N VAL A 258 2.80 15.27 -10.57
CA VAL A 258 2.65 16.53 -11.31
C VAL A 258 1.35 17.24 -10.94
N ALA A 259 0.23 16.52 -10.87
CA ALA A 259 -1.06 17.09 -10.46
C ALA A 259 -1.02 17.64 -9.02
N ILE A 260 -0.35 16.93 -8.09
CA ILE A 260 -0.18 17.37 -6.71
C ILE A 260 0.70 18.63 -6.65
N VAL A 261 1.79 18.69 -7.41
CA VAL A 261 2.66 19.87 -7.50
C VAL A 261 1.88 21.07 -8.03
N ILE A 262 1.12 20.90 -9.11
CA ILE A 262 0.24 21.95 -9.65
C ILE A 262 -0.75 22.43 -8.59
N PHE A 263 -1.38 21.50 -7.87
CA PHE A 263 -2.30 21.87 -6.79
C PHE A 263 -1.60 22.62 -5.65
N ALA A 264 -0.42 22.16 -5.21
CA ALA A 264 0.34 22.84 -4.15
C ALA A 264 0.73 24.26 -4.60
N VAL A 265 1.14 24.43 -5.85
CA VAL A 265 1.40 25.73 -6.46
C VAL A 265 0.11 26.56 -6.48
N LEU A 266 -1.03 26.03 -6.92
CA LEU A 266 -2.31 26.77 -6.89
C LEU A 266 -2.71 27.13 -5.45
N ALA A 267 -2.52 26.24 -4.48
CA ALA A 267 -2.78 26.50 -3.07
C ALA A 267 -1.82 27.55 -2.47
N LEU A 268 -0.64 27.77 -3.05
CA LEU A 268 0.34 28.79 -2.65
C LEU A 268 0.17 30.11 -3.42
N PHE A 269 -0.28 30.06 -4.68
CA PHE A 269 -0.29 31.17 -5.63
C PHE A 269 -1.68 31.60 -6.12
N SER A 270 -2.77 30.99 -5.63
CA SER A 270 -4.12 31.53 -5.86
C SER A 270 -4.33 32.94 -5.27
N ASP A 271 -3.35 33.44 -4.51
CA ASP A 271 -3.18 34.86 -4.21
C ASP A 271 -2.52 35.55 -5.38
N THR A 272 -3.29 35.88 -6.41
CA THR A 272 -2.82 36.86 -7.36
C THR A 272 -2.99 38.28 -6.81
N GLU A 273 -2.24 38.61 -5.76
CA GLU A 273 -1.61 39.94 -5.67
C GLU A 273 -0.76 40.19 -6.93
N PHE A 274 -0.26 39.11 -7.56
CA PHE A 274 0.45 39.12 -8.84
C PHE A 274 -0.40 39.54 -10.07
N ALA A 275 -1.71 39.25 -10.09
CA ALA A 275 -2.62 39.71 -11.16
C ALA A 275 -3.20 41.09 -10.83
N ALA A 276 -3.45 41.38 -9.55
CA ALA A 276 -3.91 42.69 -9.11
C ALA A 276 -2.87 43.80 -9.32
N LYS A 277 -1.56 43.50 -9.18
CA LYS A 277 -0.49 44.48 -9.47
C LYS A 277 -0.29 44.77 -10.96
N ARG A 278 -0.60 43.83 -11.87
CA ARG A 278 -0.48 44.05 -13.33
C ARG A 278 -1.73 44.67 -13.98
N LEU A 279 -2.90 44.54 -13.36
CA LEU A 279 -4.11 45.21 -13.84
C LEU A 279 -4.17 46.69 -13.41
N ASN A 280 -3.36 47.08 -12.42
CA ASN A 280 -3.25 48.45 -11.90
C ASN A 280 -1.89 49.11 -12.19
N SER A 281 -1.08 48.53 -13.09
CA SER A 281 0.15 49.11 -13.64
C SER A 281 0.03 49.25 -15.14
#